data_AF-A0AAU3Q7N6-F1
#
_entry.id   AF-A0AAU3Q7N6-F1
#
_cell.length_a   1.000
_cell.length_b   1.000
_cell.length_c   1.000
_cell.angle_alpha   90.00
_cell.angle_beta   90.00
_cell.angle_gamma   90.00
#
_symmetry.space_group_name_H-M   'P 1'
#
loop_
_entity.id
_entity.type
_entity.pdbx_description
1 polymer ?
#
loop_
_entity_poly.entity_id
_entity_poly.type
_entity_poly.pdbx_seq_one_letter_code
_entity_poly.pdbx_strand_id
1 'polypeptide(L)'
;MRLISDVARALDYAHAQGVLHRDVKPHNTLIEDFHGQERAVLTDFGIARALDDTITASAVNITFAYAAPERFTDALGVDHRADVYSLGCTLFQLLTGRTPFTTGSPAAVIYDHLHSPPPSPRELRPIR
;
A
#
# COMPACT_ATOMS: atom_id res chain seq x y z
N MET A 1 -10.86 -11.02 4.35
CA MET A 1 -11.23 -10.52 3.00
C MET A 1 -12.15 -9.29 3.06
N ARG A 2 -13.21 -9.27 3.88
CA ARG A 2 -14.14 -8.13 4.01
C ARG A 2 -13.47 -6.76 4.21
N LEU A 3 -12.54 -6.65 5.16
CA LEU A 3 -11.85 -5.38 5.44
C LEU A 3 -11.12 -4.80 4.21
N ILE A 4 -10.43 -5.65 3.44
CA ILE A 4 -9.75 -5.22 2.20
C ILE A 4 -10.76 -4.82 1.12
N SER A 5 -11.94 -5.45 1.08
CA SER A 5 -13.02 -5.02 0.18
C SER A 5 -13.56 -3.63 0.56
N ASP A 6 -13.60 -3.29 1.85
CA ASP A 6 -14.01 -1.97 2.31
C ASP A 6 -12.99 -0.89 1.90
N VAL A 7 -11.69 -1.18 2.02
CA VAL A 7 -10.62 -0.30 1.50
C VAL A 7 -10.70 -0.15 -0.01
N ALA A 8 -10.94 -1.23 -0.76
CA ALA A 8 -11.09 -1.17 -2.21
C ALA A 8 -12.25 -0.25 -2.63
N ARG A 9 -13.41 -0.34 -1.94
CA ARG A 9 -14.54 0.57 -2.22
C ARG A 9 -14.22 2.03 -1.90
N ALA A 10 -13.44 2.30 -0.85
CA ALA A 10 -13.00 3.66 -0.54
C ALA A 10 -12.10 4.22 -1.65
N LEU A 11 -11.20 3.41 -2.20
CA LEU A 11 -10.35 3.77 -3.33
C LEU A 11 -11.16 4.01 -4.61
N ASP A 12 -12.06 3.09 -4.96
CA ASP A 12 -12.93 3.24 -6.13
C ASP A 12 -13.72 4.56 -6.07
N TYR A 13 -14.27 4.89 -4.90
CA TYR A 13 -14.97 6.16 -4.68
C TYR A 13 -14.04 7.36 -4.88
N ALA A 14 -12.86 7.35 -4.27
CA ALA A 14 -11.89 8.45 -4.40
C ALA A 14 -11.42 8.63 -5.85
N HIS A 15 -11.12 7.53 -6.55
CA HIS A 15 -10.69 7.53 -7.95
C HIS A 15 -11.78 8.08 -8.87
N ALA A 16 -13.05 7.75 -8.61
CA ALA A 16 -14.19 8.34 -9.33
C ALA A 16 -14.32 9.86 -9.13
N GLN A 17 -13.76 10.40 -8.04
CA GLN A 17 -13.67 11.85 -7.79
C GLN A 17 -12.34 12.47 -8.27
N GLY A 18 -11.49 11.70 -8.95
CA GLY A 18 -10.17 12.16 -9.42
C GLY A 18 -9.12 12.28 -8.30
N VAL A 19 -9.36 11.68 -7.14
CA VAL A 19 -8.46 11.73 -5.98
C VAL A 19 -7.65 10.45 -5.88
N LEU A 20 -6.32 10.57 -5.86
CA LEU A 20 -5.40 9.48 -5.55
C LEU A 20 -5.06 9.48 -4.06
N HIS A 21 -4.99 8.31 -3.44
CA HIS A 21 -4.60 8.20 -2.04
C HIS A 21 -3.09 8.34 -1.85
N ARG A 22 -2.29 7.65 -2.67
CA ARG A 22 -0.82 7.69 -2.71
C ARG A 22 -0.06 7.10 -1.51
N ASP A 23 -0.76 6.55 -0.52
CA ASP A 23 -0.15 6.01 0.71
C ASP A 23 -1.01 4.91 1.33
N VAL A 24 -1.53 4.00 0.51
CA VAL A 24 -2.35 2.88 0.99
C VAL A 24 -1.47 1.86 1.72
N LYS A 25 -1.72 1.67 3.02
CA LYS A 25 -1.02 0.72 3.90
C LYS A 25 -1.85 0.45 5.16
N PRO A 26 -1.54 -0.59 5.96
CA PRO A 26 -2.31 -0.89 7.18
C PRO A 26 -2.40 0.29 8.16
N HIS A 27 -1.34 1.09 8.27
CA HIS A 27 -1.32 2.24 9.19
C HIS A 27 -2.39 3.29 8.88
N ASN A 28 -2.79 3.43 7.62
CA ASN A 28 -3.81 4.38 7.18
C ASN A 28 -5.19 3.72 7.04
N THR A 29 -5.38 2.54 7.64
CA THR A 29 -6.65 1.80 7.64
C THR A 29 -7.13 1.63 9.08
N LEU A 30 -8.13 2.39 9.47
CA LEU A 30 -8.77 2.27 10.78
C LEU A 30 -9.82 1.17 10.75
N ILE A 31 -9.98 0.48 11.87
CA ILE A 31 -11.06 -0.50 12.06
C ILE A 31 -12.08 0.12 13.02
N GLU A 32 -13.27 0.35 12.52
CA GLU A 32 -14.44 0.72 13.31
C GLU A 32 -15.19 -0.56 13.69
N ASP A 33 -15.45 -0.75 14.99
CA ASP A 33 -16.30 -1.84 15.50
C ASP A 33 -17.60 -1.24 16.04
N PHE A 34 -18.71 -1.55 15.37
CA PHE A 34 -20.03 -1.18 15.83
C PHE A 34 -20.82 -2.44 16.21
N HIS A 35 -20.84 -2.75 17.51
CA HIS A 35 -21.55 -3.90 18.07
C HIS A 35 -21.17 -5.25 17.42
N GLY A 36 -19.89 -5.49 17.19
CA GLY A 36 -19.36 -6.72 16.58
C GLY A 36 -19.37 -6.72 15.05
N GLN A 37 -19.70 -5.59 14.44
CA GLN A 37 -19.58 -5.39 13.00
C GLN A 37 -18.35 -4.51 12.71
N GLU A 38 -17.27 -5.15 12.30
CA GLU A 38 -16.07 -4.46 11.87
C GLU A 38 -16.25 -3.86 10.46
N ARG A 39 -15.74 -2.64 10.30
CA ARG A 39 -15.61 -1.93 9.02
C ARG A 39 -14.22 -1.32 8.92
N ALA A 40 -13.57 -1.48 7.77
CA ALA A 40 -12.35 -0.74 7.50
C ALA A 40 -12.65 0.65 6.93
N VAL A 41 -11.97 1.66 7.45
CA VAL A 41 -12.05 3.06 7.02
C VAL A 41 -10.66 3.50 6.60
N LEU A 42 -10.51 3.88 5.33
CA LEU A 42 -9.27 4.40 4.77
C LEU A 42 -9.12 5.88 5.14
N THR A 43 -7.97 6.27 5.71
CA THR A 43 -7.67 7.61 6.21
C THR A 43 -6.44 8.22 5.55
N ASP A 44 -6.15 9.49 5.82
CA ASP A 44 -4.92 10.15 5.38
C ASP A 44 -4.75 10.19 3.85
N PHE A 45 -5.85 10.48 3.14
CA PHE A 45 -5.82 10.80 1.72
C PHE A 45 -4.77 11.89 1.48
N GLY A 46 -3.84 11.60 0.57
CA GLY A 46 -2.55 12.26 0.42
C GLY A 46 -2.56 13.72 -0.06
N ILE A 47 -3.60 14.50 0.25
CA ILE A 47 -3.69 15.95 0.01
C ILE A 47 -2.43 16.67 0.57
N ALA A 48 -1.84 16.17 1.66
CA ALA A 48 -0.63 16.73 2.26
C ALA A 48 0.69 16.29 1.60
N ARG A 49 0.76 15.12 0.93
CA ARG A 49 2.04 14.58 0.40
C ARG A 49 2.45 15.15 -0.95
N ALA A 50 1.68 16.06 -1.53
CA ALA A 50 2.09 16.78 -2.74
C ALA A 50 3.19 17.82 -2.47
N LEU A 51 3.55 18.09 -1.20
CA LEU A 51 4.33 19.28 -0.82
C LEU A 51 5.56 19.02 0.07
N ASP A 52 5.85 17.80 0.52
CA ASP A 52 6.91 17.61 1.52
C ASP A 52 7.80 16.38 1.23
N ASP A 53 8.96 16.65 0.65
CA ASP A 53 10.03 15.68 0.35
C ASP A 53 10.99 15.47 1.54
N THR A 54 10.62 15.90 2.75
CA THR A 54 11.50 15.80 3.92
C THR A 54 11.17 14.60 4.80
N ILE A 55 11.46 13.38 4.33
CA ILE A 55 11.22 12.14 5.08
C ILE A 55 12.55 11.53 5.57
N THR A 56 12.63 11.21 6.87
CA THR A 56 13.79 10.56 7.51
C THR A 56 14.00 9.12 7.01
N ALA A 57 15.24 8.64 6.93
CA ALA A 57 15.61 7.37 6.29
C ALA A 57 14.80 6.13 6.76
N SER A 58 14.39 6.07 8.02
CA SER A 58 13.54 4.99 8.56
C SER A 58 12.09 5.06 8.07
N ALA A 59 11.54 6.27 7.96
CA ALA A 59 10.18 6.51 7.43
C ALA A 59 10.12 6.36 5.90
N VAL A 60 11.25 6.60 5.22
CA VAL A 60 11.44 6.35 3.79
C VAL A 60 11.29 4.85 3.47
N ASN A 61 11.93 3.97 4.26
CA ASN A 61 11.81 2.52 4.08
C ASN A 61 10.38 1.99 4.22
N ILE A 62 9.64 2.47 5.24
CA ILE A 62 8.26 2.03 5.49
C ILE A 62 7.31 2.51 4.39
N THR A 63 7.56 3.70 3.83
CA THR A 63 6.76 4.22 2.72
C THR A 63 6.97 3.41 1.45
N PHE A 64 8.21 3.06 1.10
CA PHE A 64 8.50 2.40 -0.17
C PHE A 64 8.04 0.95 -0.24
N ALA A 65 7.85 0.28 0.89
CA ALA A 65 7.40 -1.11 0.95
C ALA A 65 6.00 -1.37 0.34
N TYR A 66 5.23 -0.31 0.03
CA TYR A 66 3.92 -0.39 -0.61
C TYR A 66 3.88 0.40 -1.93
N ALA A 67 4.97 1.07 -2.31
CA ALA A 67 4.98 2.00 -3.43
C ALA A 67 4.99 1.26 -4.76
N ALA A 68 4.13 1.69 -5.68
CA ALA A 68 4.07 1.15 -7.03
C ALA A 68 5.35 1.45 -7.82
N PRO A 69 5.77 0.57 -8.75
CA PRO A 69 7.03 0.70 -9.49
C PRO A 69 7.13 2.04 -10.24
N GLU A 70 6.03 2.49 -10.85
CA GLU A 70 5.94 3.75 -11.59
C GLU A 70 6.25 4.98 -10.74
N ARG A 71 6.09 4.91 -9.41
CA ARG A 71 6.46 6.02 -8.52
C ARG A 71 7.95 6.32 -8.51
N PHE A 72 8.78 5.37 -8.95
CA PHE A 72 10.24 5.48 -8.98
C PHE A 72 10.79 5.80 -10.37
N THR A 73 9.99 5.60 -11.43
CA THR A 73 10.41 5.80 -12.82
C THR A 73 9.77 7.02 -13.46
N ASP A 74 8.52 7.34 -13.09
CA ASP A 74 7.76 8.45 -13.63
C ASP A 74 6.78 9.00 -12.59
N ALA A 75 7.25 9.99 -11.83
CA ALA A 75 6.42 10.67 -10.83
C ALA A 75 5.24 11.46 -11.43
N LEU A 76 5.30 11.81 -12.72
CA LEU A 76 4.26 12.60 -13.41
C LEU A 76 3.17 11.72 -14.02
N GLY A 77 3.47 10.45 -14.30
CA GLY A 77 2.56 9.45 -14.88
C GLY A 77 1.80 8.57 -13.86
N VAL A 78 1.92 8.84 -12.56
CA VAL A 78 1.27 8.03 -11.51
C VAL A 78 -0.25 8.21 -11.54
N ASP A 79 -0.98 7.13 -11.83
CA ASP A 79 -2.45 7.09 -11.83
C ASP A 79 -3.02 6.19 -10.71
N HIS A 80 -4.33 5.92 -10.76
CA HIS A 80 -5.08 5.12 -9.79
C HIS A 80 -4.53 3.70 -9.59
N ARG A 81 -3.84 3.13 -10.59
CA ARG A 81 -3.24 1.78 -10.50
C ARG A 81 -2.16 1.71 -9.43
N ALA A 82 -1.54 2.84 -9.07
CA ALA A 82 -0.58 2.88 -7.98
C ALA A 82 -1.23 2.55 -6.63
N ASP A 83 -2.45 3.02 -6.36
CA ASP A 83 -3.19 2.69 -5.13
C ASP A 83 -3.61 1.21 -5.12
N VAL A 84 -3.95 0.65 -6.29
CA VAL A 84 -4.27 -0.78 -6.44
C VAL A 84 -3.04 -1.64 -6.10
N TYR A 85 -1.87 -1.24 -6.58
CA TYR A 85 -0.61 -1.91 -6.25
C TYR A 85 -0.33 -1.87 -4.73
N SER A 86 -0.47 -0.71 -4.11
CA SER A 86 -0.29 -0.53 -2.67
C SER A 86 -1.30 -1.35 -1.85
N LEU A 87 -2.55 -1.46 -2.31
CA LEU A 87 -3.54 -2.37 -1.71
C LEU A 87 -3.12 -3.84 -1.83
N GLY A 88 -2.52 -4.24 -2.96
CA GLY A 88 -1.95 -5.58 -3.14
C GLY A 88 -0.83 -5.88 -2.14
N CYS A 89 0.09 -4.93 -1.93
CA CYS A 89 1.15 -5.04 -0.92
C CYS A 89 0.57 -5.13 0.50
N THR A 90 -0.47 -4.35 0.79
CA THR A 90 -1.20 -4.38 2.06
C THR A 90 -1.83 -5.74 2.30
N LEU A 91 -2.56 -6.28 1.32
CA LEU A 91 -3.15 -7.61 1.41
C LEU A 91 -2.08 -8.69 1.62
N PHE A 92 -0.97 -8.60 0.89
CA PHE A 92 0.16 -9.52 1.04
C PHE A 92 0.67 -9.56 2.48
N GLN A 93 0.88 -8.38 3.08
CA GLN A 93 1.32 -8.28 4.47
C GLN A 93 0.29 -8.82 5.45
N LEU A 94 -1.00 -8.53 5.27
CA LEU A 94 -2.04 -9.06 6.15
C LEU A 94 -2.11 -10.60 6.09
N LEU A 95 -1.79 -11.19 4.94
CA LEU A 95 -1.77 -12.65 4.78
C LEU A 95 -0.51 -13.30 5.35
N THR A 96 0.65 -12.65 5.21
CA THR A 96 1.97 -13.28 5.46
C THR A 96 2.73 -12.71 6.65
N GLY A 97 2.30 -11.58 7.21
CA GLY A 97 2.98 -10.86 8.29
C GLY A 97 4.13 -9.94 7.84
N ARG A 98 4.49 -9.91 6.55
CA ARG A 98 5.58 -9.06 6.01
C ARG A 98 5.21 -8.50 4.64
N THR A 99 5.78 -7.36 4.24
CA THR A 99 5.57 -6.81 2.89
C THR A 99 6.21 -7.69 1.82
N PRO A 100 5.81 -7.58 0.53
CA PRO A 100 6.33 -8.43 -0.56
C PRO A 100 7.86 -8.38 -0.65
N PHE A 101 8.41 -7.18 -0.52
CA PHE A 101 9.85 -6.94 -0.52
C PHE A 101 10.24 -6.33 0.83
N THR A 102 11.22 -6.94 1.47
CA THR A 102 11.65 -6.61 2.85
C THR A 102 13.16 -6.73 3.04
N THR A 103 13.90 -7.12 2.01
CA THR A 103 15.32 -7.44 2.10
C THR A 103 16.18 -6.21 1.79
N GLY A 104 17.05 -5.85 2.73
CA GLY A 104 18.17 -4.94 2.48
C GLY A 104 17.85 -3.46 2.67
N SER A 105 18.51 -2.63 1.85
CA SER A 105 18.43 -1.17 1.89
C SER A 105 17.19 -0.65 1.14
N PRO A 106 16.79 0.63 1.34
CA PRO A 106 15.69 1.22 0.56
C PRO A 106 15.88 1.06 -0.95
N ALA A 107 17.11 1.19 -1.44
CA ALA A 107 17.44 0.98 -2.86
C ALA A 107 17.17 -0.45 -3.33
N ALA A 108 17.41 -1.46 -2.48
CA ALA A 108 17.10 -2.85 -2.79
C ALA A 108 15.58 -3.08 -2.87
N VAL A 109 14.81 -2.51 -1.95
CA VAL A 109 13.33 -2.57 -1.99
C VAL A 109 12.78 -1.92 -3.25
N ILE A 110 13.29 -0.74 -3.63
CA ILE A 110 12.91 -0.07 -4.89
C ILE A 110 13.27 -0.95 -6.09
N TYR A 111 14.49 -1.51 -6.11
CA TYR A 111 14.93 -2.40 -7.18
C TYR A 111 14.00 -3.60 -7.33
N ASP A 112 13.60 -4.22 -6.23
CA ASP A 112 12.69 -5.36 -6.24
C ASP A 112 11.30 -4.99 -6.74
N HIS A 113 10.74 -3.85 -6.33
CA HIS A 113 9.48 -3.35 -6.88
C HIS A 113 9.57 -3.17 -8.41
N LEU A 114 10.70 -2.71 -8.92
CA LEU A 114 10.91 -2.46 -10.35
C LEU A 114 11.17 -3.71 -11.19
N HIS A 115 11.85 -4.72 -10.64
CA HIS A 115 12.44 -5.80 -11.44
C HIS A 115 12.12 -7.22 -10.97
N SER A 116 11.64 -7.38 -9.74
CA SER A 116 11.43 -8.69 -9.13
C SER A 116 9.94 -9.07 -9.16
N PRO A 117 9.58 -10.32 -9.50
CA PRO A 117 8.21 -10.78 -9.31
C PRO A 117 7.89 -10.82 -7.80
N PRO A 118 6.68 -10.40 -7.37
CA PRO A 118 6.30 -10.52 -5.97
C PRO A 118 6.25 -12.00 -5.56
N PRO A 119 6.77 -12.36 -4.36
CA PRO A 119 6.75 -13.74 -3.89
C PRO A 119 5.32 -14.27 -3.74
N SER A 120 5.16 -15.60 -3.74
CA SER A 120 3.83 -16.19 -3.55
C SER A 120 3.46 -16.18 -2.06
N PRO A 121 2.27 -15.66 -1.67
CA PRO A 121 1.82 -15.72 -0.28
C PRO A 121 1.78 -17.16 0.29
N ARG A 122 1.57 -18.16 -0.57
CA ARG A 122 1.49 -19.57 -0.18
C ARG A 122 2.83 -20.16 0.24
N GLU A 123 3.94 -19.61 -0.28
CA GLU A 123 5.29 -20.03 0.12
C GLU A 123 5.61 -19.59 1.54
N LEU A 124 5.09 -18.42 1.95
CA LEU A 124 5.31 -17.85 3.28
C LEU A 124 4.30 -18.34 4.32
N ARG A 125 3.06 -18.59 3.90
CA ARG A 125 2.00 -19.11 4.75
C ARG A 125 1.28 -20.27 4.05
N PRO A 126 1.82 -21.49 4.12
CA PRO A 126 1.15 -22.65 3.56
C PRO A 126 -0.19 -22.87 4.26
N ILE A 127 -1.25 -22.99 3.47
CA ILE A 127 -2.59 -23.31 3.97
C ILE A 127 -2.55 -24.78 4.40
N ARG A 128 -2.81 -25.05 5.68
CA ARG A 128 -3.07 -26.43 6.16
C ARG A 128 -4.46 -26.87 5.77
#